data_AF-A0A661DAH3-F1
#
_entry.id   AF-A0A661DAH3-F1
#
_cell.length_a   1.000
_cell.length_b   1.000
_cell.length_c   1.000
_cell.angle_alpha   90.00
_cell.angle_beta   90.00
_cell.angle_gamma   90.00
#
_symmetry.space_group_name_H-M   'P 1'
#
loop_
_entity.id
_entity.type
_entity.pdbx_description
1 polymer ?
#
loop_
_entity_poly.entity_id
_entity_poly.type
_entity_poly.pdbx_seq_one_letter_code
_entity_poly.pdbx_strand_id
1 'polypeptide(L)'
;MPQNDIQSKVMEFIQLKESFTQLLAAHNAPNVRYRGLGLSANAPADLAIMTETLQTLLPEYTLWELGQNGVPELPCHRAVFLEQAFEVFKRGLIIYLPEEWMYEWSTLDKRAFWAALSETYGRHTVIAVFADTFDNTRLVEPYLNVKPLSSLPVRVWVSKYQQA
;
A
#
# COMPACT_ATOMS: atom_id res chain seq x y z
N MET A 1 11.11 14.31 -30.57
CA MET A 1 11.43 12.93 -30.13
C MET A 1 10.45 12.43 -29.04
N PRO A 2 9.11 12.39 -29.24
CA PRO A 2 8.17 11.91 -28.21
C PRO A 2 7.81 10.42 -28.28
N GLN A 3 8.18 9.70 -29.36
CA GLN A 3 7.76 8.30 -29.56
C GLN A 3 8.48 7.30 -28.64
N ASN A 4 9.75 7.55 -28.29
CA ASN A 4 10.52 6.65 -27.41
C ASN A 4 10.03 6.70 -25.95
N ASP A 5 9.62 7.86 -25.46
CA ASP A 5 9.15 8.02 -24.07
C ASP A 5 7.80 7.34 -23.82
N ILE A 6 6.91 7.38 -24.82
CA ILE A 6 5.60 6.72 -24.74
C ILE A 6 5.78 5.20 -24.73
N GLN A 7 6.64 4.65 -25.60
CA GLN A 7 6.90 3.21 -25.62
C GLN A 7 7.57 2.71 -24.34
N SER A 8 8.48 3.49 -23.74
CA SER A 8 9.09 3.14 -22.45
C SER A 8 8.06 3.06 -21.32
N LYS A 9 7.19 4.07 -21.19
CA LYS A 9 6.15 4.08 -20.15
C LYS A 9 5.11 2.97 -20.31
N VAL A 10 4.73 2.65 -21.56
CA VAL A 10 3.81 1.54 -21.84
C VAL A 10 4.43 0.21 -21.43
N MET A 11 5.73 0.01 -21.70
CA MET A 11 6.44 -1.19 -21.30
C MET A 11 6.56 -1.31 -19.76
N GLU A 12 6.88 -0.21 -19.07
CA GLU A 12 6.92 -0.14 -17.61
C GLU A 12 5.56 -0.47 -16.99
N PHE A 13 4.47 0.06 -17.55
CA PHE A 13 3.11 -0.23 -17.09
C PHE A 13 2.73 -1.71 -17.26
N ILE A 14 3.05 -2.32 -18.41
CA ILE A 14 2.81 -3.75 -18.64
C ILE A 14 3.58 -4.59 -17.63
N GLN A 15 4.87 -4.28 -17.44
CA GLN A 15 5.72 -5.00 -16.49
C GLN A 15 5.23 -4.85 -15.04
N LEU A 16 4.79 -3.65 -14.65
CA LEU A 16 4.22 -3.39 -13.33
C LEU A 16 2.92 -4.17 -13.13
N LYS A 17 2.05 -4.21 -14.14
CA LYS A 17 0.79 -4.94 -14.08
C LYS A 17 1.01 -6.45 -13.93
N GLU A 18 1.94 -7.03 -14.70
CA GLU A 18 2.30 -8.45 -14.58
C GLU A 18 2.89 -8.76 -13.19
N SER A 19 3.80 -7.91 -12.74
CA SER A 19 4.43 -7.95 -11.43
C SER A 19 3.40 -7.94 -10.29
N PHE A 20 2.45 -7.00 -10.33
CA PHE A 20 1.38 -6.91 -9.34
C PHE A 20 0.42 -8.09 -9.43
N THR A 21 0.11 -8.57 -10.63
CA THR A 21 -0.72 -9.77 -10.81
C THR A 21 -0.10 -10.98 -10.10
N GLN A 22 1.20 -11.20 -10.28
CA GLN A 22 1.92 -12.30 -9.62
C GLN A 22 1.99 -12.11 -8.10
N LEU A 23 2.30 -10.89 -7.64
CA LEU A 23 2.33 -10.55 -6.22
C LEU A 23 0.98 -10.81 -5.54
N LEU A 24 -0.11 -10.27 -6.11
CA LEU A 24 -1.45 -10.37 -5.58
C LEU A 24 -1.95 -11.82 -5.58
N ALA A 25 -1.65 -12.59 -6.63
CA ALA A 25 -1.97 -14.01 -6.69
C ALA A 25 -1.27 -14.79 -5.56
N ALA A 26 0.02 -14.53 -5.34
CA ALA A 26 0.78 -15.15 -4.25
C ALA A 26 0.25 -14.73 -2.87
N HIS A 27 -0.12 -13.46 -2.70
CA HIS A 27 -0.56 -12.92 -1.41
C HIS A 27 -2.00 -13.27 -1.04
N ASN A 28 -2.86 -13.52 -2.03
CA ASN A 28 -4.24 -13.96 -1.83
C ASN A 28 -4.40 -15.48 -1.78
N ALA A 29 -3.31 -16.24 -1.85
CA ALA A 29 -3.36 -17.70 -1.76
C ALA A 29 -4.02 -18.15 -0.43
N PRO A 30 -4.79 -19.26 -0.41
CA PRO A 30 -5.56 -19.68 0.77
C PRO A 30 -4.75 -19.89 2.05
N ASN A 31 -3.46 -20.23 1.90
CA ASN A 31 -2.52 -20.46 2.99
C ASN A 31 -1.88 -19.17 3.55
N VAL A 32 -2.04 -18.02 2.87
CA VAL A 32 -1.48 -16.75 3.34
C VAL A 32 -2.41 -16.13 4.37
N ARG A 33 -1.93 -16.14 5.62
CA ARG A 33 -2.60 -15.54 6.79
C ARG A 33 -2.44 -14.02 6.84
N TYR A 34 -1.26 -13.51 6.49
CA TYR A 34 -0.92 -12.09 6.56
C TYR A 34 -0.96 -11.49 5.15
N ARG A 35 -1.99 -10.69 4.91
CA ARG A 35 -2.48 -10.13 3.64
C ARG A 35 -2.37 -8.59 3.55
N GLY A 36 -1.89 -7.95 4.62
CA GLY A 36 -1.57 -6.52 4.60
C GLY A 36 -0.31 -6.27 3.78
N LEU A 37 -0.39 -5.34 2.82
CA LEU A 37 0.72 -4.94 1.96
C LEU A 37 1.06 -3.47 2.16
N GLY A 38 2.35 -3.16 2.15
CA GLY A 38 2.83 -1.82 1.83
C GLY A 38 3.43 -1.81 0.43
N LEU A 39 3.24 -0.72 -0.29
CA LEU A 39 3.85 -0.47 -1.59
C LEU A 39 4.40 0.96 -1.57
N SER A 40 5.67 1.14 -1.95
CA SER A 40 6.28 2.47 -1.92
C SER A 40 7.14 2.74 -3.13
N ALA A 41 7.23 4.02 -3.49
CA ALA A 41 8.10 4.56 -4.51
C ALA A 41 8.61 5.95 -4.11
N ASN A 42 9.69 6.38 -4.72
CA ASN A 42 10.31 7.69 -4.43
C ASN A 42 9.65 8.83 -5.22
N ALA A 43 9.12 8.55 -6.42
CA ALA A 43 8.48 9.56 -7.26
C ALA A 43 6.96 9.53 -7.09
N PRO A 44 6.29 10.70 -6.90
CA PRO A 44 4.83 10.77 -6.84
C PRO A 44 4.13 10.19 -8.08
N ALA A 45 4.74 10.36 -9.25
CA ALA A 45 4.23 9.79 -10.50
C ALA A 45 4.16 8.25 -10.45
N ASP A 46 5.15 7.59 -9.83
CA ASP A 46 5.16 6.14 -9.68
C ASP A 46 4.07 5.68 -8.72
N LEU A 47 3.84 6.42 -7.61
CA LEU A 47 2.75 6.13 -6.67
C LEU A 47 1.37 6.22 -7.35
N ALA A 48 1.16 7.23 -8.19
CA ALA A 48 -0.07 7.37 -8.98
C ALA A 48 -0.25 6.18 -9.94
N ILE A 49 0.78 5.85 -10.72
CA ILE A 49 0.75 4.71 -11.66
C ILE A 49 0.48 3.39 -10.92
N MET A 50 1.12 3.17 -9.78
CA MET A 50 0.88 2.00 -8.94
C MET A 50 -0.57 1.94 -8.48
N THR A 51 -1.12 3.05 -8.00
CA THR A 51 -2.49 3.12 -7.51
C THR A 51 -3.51 2.85 -8.62
N GLU A 52 -3.34 3.47 -9.79
CA GLU A 52 -4.18 3.20 -10.97
C GLU A 52 -4.10 1.74 -11.42
N THR A 53 -2.89 1.16 -11.40
CA THR A 53 -2.67 -0.26 -11.74
C THR A 53 -3.40 -1.17 -10.75
N LEU A 54 -3.32 -0.86 -9.46
CA LEU A 54 -4.03 -1.62 -8.41
C LEU A 54 -5.54 -1.52 -8.58
N GLN A 55 -6.10 -0.33 -8.82
CA GLN A 55 -7.54 -0.16 -9.05
C GLN A 55 -8.02 -0.91 -10.29
N THR A 56 -7.18 -1.02 -11.32
CA THR A 56 -7.47 -1.83 -12.51
C THR A 56 -7.49 -3.33 -12.20
N LEU A 57 -6.58 -3.80 -11.35
CA LEU A 57 -6.44 -5.21 -10.99
C LEU A 57 -7.41 -5.65 -9.88
N LEU A 58 -7.83 -4.72 -9.03
CA LEU A 58 -8.66 -4.92 -7.84
C LEU A 58 -9.87 -3.98 -7.87
N PRO A 59 -10.76 -4.11 -8.87
CA PRO A 59 -11.90 -3.20 -9.05
C PRO A 59 -12.89 -3.20 -7.88
N GLU A 60 -12.85 -4.23 -7.02
CA GLU A 60 -13.67 -4.36 -5.81
C GLU A 60 -13.08 -3.67 -4.57
N TYR A 61 -11.82 -3.23 -4.61
CA TYR A 61 -11.19 -2.54 -3.48
C TYR A 61 -11.66 -1.09 -3.45
N THR A 62 -11.93 -0.59 -2.24
CA THR A 62 -12.16 0.85 -2.03
C THR A 62 -10.81 1.56 -2.04
N LEU A 63 -10.71 2.69 -2.74
CA LEU A 63 -9.56 3.60 -2.64
C LEU A 63 -9.87 4.68 -1.61
N TRP A 64 -8.95 4.89 -0.68
CA TRP A 64 -8.87 6.06 0.17
C TRP A 64 -7.76 6.98 -0.32
N GLU A 65 -8.17 8.18 -0.71
CA GLU A 65 -7.32 9.30 -1.08
C GLU A 65 -7.91 10.56 -0.45
N LEU A 66 -7.07 11.45 0.08
CA LEU A 66 -7.56 12.67 0.72
C LEU A 66 -8.40 13.52 -0.25
N GLY A 67 -9.50 14.06 0.28
CA GLY A 67 -10.44 14.86 -0.50
C GLY A 67 -11.51 14.05 -1.25
N GLN A 68 -11.46 12.70 -1.22
CA GLN A 68 -12.54 11.86 -1.73
C GLN A 68 -13.67 11.68 -0.70
N ASN A 69 -14.90 11.46 -1.18
CA ASN A 69 -16.05 11.22 -0.31
C ASN A 69 -15.97 9.84 0.36
N GLY A 70 -16.36 9.75 1.63
CA GLY A 70 -16.43 8.47 2.37
C GLY A 70 -15.09 7.99 2.93
N VAL A 71 -14.07 8.85 2.97
CA VAL A 71 -12.80 8.62 3.66
C VAL A 71 -12.81 9.34 5.03
N PRO A 72 -11.93 8.97 5.98
CA PRO A 72 -11.82 9.69 7.24
C PRO A 72 -11.45 11.17 7.04
N GLU A 73 -12.16 12.06 7.71
CA GLU A 73 -11.86 13.50 7.70
C GLU A 73 -10.61 13.84 8.51
N LEU A 74 -9.96 14.96 8.16
CA LEU A 74 -8.87 15.53 8.93
C LEU A 74 -9.40 16.56 9.95
N PRO A 75 -8.87 16.60 11.18
CA PRO A 75 -7.88 15.68 11.73
C PRO A 75 -8.50 14.31 12.06
N CYS A 76 -7.82 13.23 11.70
CA CYS A 76 -8.29 11.88 12.01
C CYS A 76 -7.54 11.34 13.23
N HIS A 77 -8.25 10.83 14.25
CA HIS A 77 -7.58 10.17 15.38
C HIS A 77 -7.22 8.72 15.05
N ARG A 78 -6.08 8.22 15.54
CA ARG A 78 -5.58 6.85 15.27
C ARG A 78 -6.66 5.79 15.43
N ALA A 79 -7.38 5.79 16.56
CA ALA A 79 -8.37 4.77 16.85
C ALA A 79 -9.46 4.69 15.76
N VAL A 80 -9.96 5.85 15.34
CA VAL A 80 -11.00 5.96 14.30
C VAL A 80 -10.46 5.49 12.96
N PHE A 81 -9.23 5.90 12.60
CA PHE A 81 -8.61 5.49 11.35
C PHE A 81 -8.42 3.98 11.27
N LEU A 82 -7.92 3.34 12.34
CA LEU A 82 -7.68 1.89 12.36
C LEU A 82 -9.00 1.11 12.33
N GLU A 83 -9.99 1.51 13.11
CA GLU A 83 -11.31 0.89 13.11
C GLU A 83 -11.92 0.92 11.70
N GLN A 84 -11.93 2.10 11.06
CA GLN A 84 -12.49 2.24 9.72
C GLN A 84 -11.67 1.46 8.68
N ALA A 85 -10.34 1.54 8.73
CA ALA A 85 -9.48 0.90 7.73
C ALA A 85 -9.58 -0.64 7.76
N PHE A 86 -9.65 -1.22 8.97
CA PHE A 86 -9.51 -2.67 9.12
C PHE A 86 -10.82 -3.40 9.42
N GLU A 87 -11.81 -2.77 10.08
CA GLU A 87 -13.01 -3.51 10.52
C GLU A 87 -14.22 -3.31 9.60
N VAL A 88 -14.26 -2.22 8.84
CA VAL A 88 -15.40 -1.87 7.97
C VAL A 88 -15.29 -2.54 6.59
N PHE A 89 -14.10 -2.61 6.00
CA PHE A 89 -13.92 -3.03 4.61
C PHE A 89 -13.67 -4.53 4.47
N LYS A 90 -14.72 -5.28 4.14
CA LYS A 90 -14.64 -6.73 3.90
C LYS A 90 -14.11 -7.13 2.52
N ARG A 91 -14.13 -6.22 1.54
CA ARG A 91 -13.74 -6.48 0.14
C ARG A 91 -12.33 -6.00 -0.21
N GLY A 92 -11.64 -5.37 0.75
CA GLY A 92 -10.31 -4.80 0.59
C GLY A 92 -10.30 -3.29 0.46
N LEU A 93 -9.15 -2.72 0.82
CA LEU A 93 -8.93 -1.29 0.92
C LEU A 93 -7.54 -0.95 0.38
N ILE A 94 -7.44 0.08 -0.45
CA ILE A 94 -6.20 0.73 -0.84
C ILE A 94 -6.16 2.07 -0.13
N ILE A 95 -5.12 2.34 0.64
CA ILE A 95 -4.90 3.63 1.32
C ILE A 95 -3.74 4.32 0.60
N TYR A 96 -4.03 5.40 -0.11
CA TYR A 96 -3.04 6.20 -0.83
C TYR A 96 -2.54 7.35 0.04
N LEU A 97 -1.24 7.39 0.31
CA LEU A 97 -0.55 8.33 1.19
C LEU A 97 -1.09 8.35 2.63
N PRO A 98 -1.07 7.20 3.35
CA PRO A 98 -1.51 7.13 4.75
C PRO A 98 -0.84 8.19 5.65
N GLU A 99 0.39 8.59 5.34
CA GLU A 99 1.14 9.62 6.08
C GLU A 99 0.42 10.98 6.14
N GLU A 100 -0.46 11.29 5.20
CA GLU A 100 -1.20 12.56 5.18
C GLU A 100 -2.28 12.59 6.27
N TRP A 101 -2.99 11.47 6.52
CA TRP A 101 -3.89 11.34 7.69
C TRP A 101 -3.14 11.31 9.00
N MET A 102 -1.91 10.82 8.98
CA MET A 102 -1.09 10.66 10.17
C MET A 102 -0.23 11.90 10.46
N TYR A 103 -0.36 12.99 9.70
CA TYR A 103 0.56 14.13 9.80
C TYR A 103 0.73 14.62 11.25
N GLU A 104 -0.38 14.76 11.98
CA GLU A 104 -0.41 15.20 13.39
C GLU A 104 -0.22 14.07 14.42
N TRP A 105 -0.11 12.81 13.98
CA TRP A 105 0.02 11.68 14.89
C TRP A 105 1.41 11.64 15.52
N SER A 106 1.45 11.15 16.77
CA SER A 106 2.69 10.81 17.42
C SER A 106 3.44 9.71 16.64
N THR A 107 4.76 9.63 16.79
CA THR A 107 5.55 8.53 16.21
C THR A 107 5.05 7.16 16.69
N LEU A 108 4.57 7.05 17.93
CA LEU A 108 4.01 5.83 18.48
C LEU A 108 2.74 5.42 17.73
N ASP A 109 1.85 6.38 17.47
CA ASP A 109 0.61 6.12 16.75
C ASP A 109 0.84 5.74 15.28
N LYS A 110 1.79 6.41 14.61
CA LYS A 110 2.24 6.05 13.27
C LYS A 110 2.75 4.61 13.21
N ARG A 111 3.56 4.20 14.19
CA ARG A 111 4.04 2.82 14.31
C ARG A 111 2.92 1.83 14.57
N ALA A 112 1.92 2.21 15.37
CA ALA A 112 0.78 1.36 15.65
C ALA A 112 -0.04 1.03 14.39
N PHE A 113 -0.10 1.93 13.39
CA PHE A 113 -0.69 1.61 12.09
C PHE A 113 0.09 0.51 11.35
N TRP A 114 1.42 0.63 11.24
CA TRP A 114 2.23 -0.37 10.54
C TRP A 114 2.25 -1.73 11.27
N ALA A 115 2.23 -1.71 12.60
CA ALA A 115 2.03 -2.91 13.42
C ALA A 115 0.64 -3.53 13.18
N ALA A 116 -0.40 -2.71 13.12
CA ALA A 116 -1.77 -3.15 12.83
C ALA A 116 -1.86 -3.83 11.45
N LEU A 117 -1.29 -3.19 10.42
CA LEU A 117 -1.26 -3.69 9.05
C LEU A 117 -0.54 -5.05 8.94
N SER A 118 0.60 -5.18 9.62
CA SER A 118 1.46 -6.38 9.52
C SER A 118 1.04 -7.53 10.43
N GLU A 119 0.45 -7.26 11.60
CA GLU A 119 0.22 -8.27 12.64
C GLU A 119 -1.26 -8.38 13.03
N THR A 120 -1.78 -7.36 13.72
CA THR A 120 -3.07 -7.39 14.43
C THR A 120 -4.23 -7.63 13.47
N TYR A 121 -4.21 -6.89 12.37
CA TYR A 121 -5.20 -6.97 11.31
C TYR A 121 -4.64 -7.66 10.08
N GLY A 122 -3.57 -8.45 10.23
CA GLY A 122 -2.88 -9.07 9.10
C GLY A 122 -3.78 -9.92 8.20
N ARG A 123 -4.94 -10.41 8.64
CA ARG A 123 -5.88 -11.14 7.76
C ARG A 123 -6.69 -10.25 6.82
N HIS A 124 -6.71 -8.95 7.05
CA HIS A 124 -7.44 -7.97 6.26
C HIS A 124 -6.65 -7.61 5.01
N THR A 125 -7.38 -7.39 3.93
CA THR A 125 -6.82 -7.07 2.61
C THR A 125 -6.65 -5.57 2.45
N VAL A 126 -5.72 -5.01 3.23
CA VAL A 126 -5.38 -3.58 3.18
C VAL A 126 -4.04 -3.40 2.47
N ILE A 127 -4.00 -2.51 1.49
CA ILE A 127 -2.80 -2.13 0.75
C ILE A 127 -2.51 -0.66 1.02
N ALA A 128 -1.39 -0.35 1.66
CA ALA A 128 -0.93 1.02 1.86
C ALA A 128 0.05 1.41 0.76
N VAL A 129 -0.27 2.44 -0.02
CA VAL A 129 0.61 3.04 -1.03
C VAL A 129 1.19 4.33 -0.45
N PHE A 130 2.50 4.41 -0.24
CA PHE A 130 3.12 5.50 0.52
C PHE A 130 4.44 5.97 -0.08
N ALA A 131 4.88 7.19 0.24
CA ALA A 131 6.15 7.71 -0.24
C ALA A 131 7.35 7.00 0.44
N ASP A 132 8.32 6.54 -0.35
CA ASP A 132 9.55 5.89 0.12
C ASP A 132 10.56 6.91 0.68
N THR A 133 10.15 7.65 1.71
CA THR A 133 11.00 8.61 2.42
C THR A 133 11.74 7.91 3.56
N PHE A 134 12.84 8.52 4.02
CA PHE A 134 13.57 8.01 5.19
C PHE A 134 12.67 7.86 6.43
N ASP A 135 11.80 8.84 6.67
CA ASP A 135 10.92 8.83 7.84
C ASP A 135 9.86 7.74 7.76
N ASN A 136 9.22 7.57 6.60
CA ASN A 136 8.24 6.51 6.39
C ASN A 136 8.89 5.13 6.48
N THR A 137 10.03 4.93 5.82
CA THR A 137 10.77 3.66 5.84
C THR A 137 11.16 3.27 7.27
N ARG A 138 11.63 4.21 8.10
CA ARG A 138 11.94 3.95 9.51
C ARG A 138 10.73 3.53 10.36
N LEU A 139 9.51 3.91 9.96
CA LEU A 139 8.27 3.51 10.63
C LEU A 139 7.80 2.10 10.20
N VAL A 140 8.07 1.73 8.96
CA VAL A 140 7.60 0.51 8.28
C VAL A 140 8.51 -0.70 8.55
N GLU A 141 9.83 -0.50 8.41
CA GLU A 141 10.86 -1.55 8.51
C GLU A 141 10.82 -2.42 9.77
N PRO A 142 10.42 -1.93 10.96
CA PRO A 142 10.31 -2.79 12.13
C PRO A 142 9.29 -3.92 11.95
N TYR A 143 8.27 -3.72 11.10
CA TYR A 143 7.08 -4.58 11.01
C TYR A 143 6.97 -5.35 9.68
N LEU A 144 7.52 -4.78 8.62
CA LEU A 144 7.41 -5.30 7.26
C LEU A 144 8.81 -5.61 6.68
N ASN A 145 8.91 -6.68 5.90
CA ASN A 145 10.09 -7.01 5.11
C ASN A 145 9.92 -6.49 3.69
N VAL A 146 10.98 -5.88 3.16
CA VAL A 146 11.01 -5.49 1.75
C VAL A 146 11.22 -6.72 0.87
N LYS A 147 10.39 -6.85 -0.16
CA LYS A 147 10.56 -7.74 -1.30
C LYS A 147 10.80 -6.85 -2.52
N PRO A 148 12.01 -6.88 -3.12
CA PRO A 148 12.26 -6.14 -4.34
C PRO A 148 11.37 -6.71 -5.44
N LEU A 149 10.73 -5.82 -6.18
CA LEU A 149 9.98 -6.17 -7.38
C LEU A 149 10.87 -5.86 -8.58
N SER A 150 11.15 -6.89 -9.39
CA SER A 150 12.19 -6.89 -10.41
C SER A 150 12.22 -5.60 -11.24
N SER A 151 13.41 -5.00 -11.37
CA SER A 151 13.76 -3.85 -12.24
C SER A 151 12.91 -2.58 -12.16
N LEU A 152 11.91 -2.49 -11.26
CA LEU A 152 11.05 -1.33 -11.11
C LEU A 152 11.48 -0.49 -9.89
N PRO A 153 11.30 0.85 -9.92
CA PRO A 153 11.61 1.74 -8.79
C PRO A 153 10.58 1.65 -7.65
N VAL A 154 10.02 0.46 -7.42
CA VAL A 154 8.94 0.18 -6.48
C VAL A 154 9.40 -0.86 -5.46
N ARG A 155 9.08 -0.61 -4.20
CA ARG A 155 9.29 -1.56 -3.09
C ARG A 155 7.98 -2.14 -2.64
N VAL A 156 8.00 -3.44 -2.36
CA VAL A 156 6.86 -4.14 -1.78
C VAL A 156 7.21 -4.57 -0.38
N TRP A 157 6.32 -4.27 0.54
CA TRP A 157 6.49 -4.49 1.97
C TRP A 157 5.47 -5.52 2.42
N VAL A 158 5.95 -6.66 2.89
CA VAL A 158 5.12 -7.76 3.36
C VAL A 158 5.32 -8.00 4.85
N SER A 159 4.29 -8.50 5.53
CA SER A 159 4.39 -8.85 6.95
C SER A 159 5.61 -9.72 7.24
N LYS A 160 6.39 -9.37 8.28
CA LYS A 160 7.47 -10.23 8.79
C LYS A 160 6.98 -11.60 9.26
N TYR A 161 5.70 -11.70 9.57
CA TYR A 161 5.05 -12.93 10.02
C TYR A 161 4.45 -13.75 8.86
N GLN A 162 4.49 -13.22 7.64
CA GLN A 162 4.21 -13.99 6.44
C GLN A 162 5.38 -14.95 6.21
N GLN A 163 5.29 -16.16 6.77
CA GLN A 163 6.31 -17.20 6.56
C GLN A 163 6.47 -17.50 5.07
N ALA A 164 7.73 -17.73 4.66
CA ALA A 164 8.10 -18.28 3.36
C ALA A 164 7.73 -19.76 3.27
#